data_AF-A0A5C0SGY1-F1
#
_entry.id   AF-A0A5C0SGY1-F1
#
_cell.length_a   1.000
_cell.length_b   1.000
_cell.length_c   1.000
_cell.angle_alpha   90.00
_cell.angle_beta   90.00
_cell.angle_gamma   90.00
#
_symmetry.space_group_name_H-M   'P 1'
#
loop_
_entity.id
_entity.type
_entity.pdbx_description
1 polymer ?
#
loop_
_entity_poly.entity_id
_entity_poly.type
_entity_poly.pdbx_seq_one_letter_code
_entity_poly.pdbx_strand_id
1 'polypeptide(L)'
;MITYEYVKLAAEVVAFVAVMGAIYSFMAVRRVIRDTLGEGVFRALVFGSLLLLLGYGVNVLNDVVSSEFLKILDDVLVALGMGIVMVCSITTRRAIATHVEPHVVFDGTSIISPGPYLVRSMSVASVLRLLSGKKILGVTRLPEVYMRCGASYIWISNVGGSNVVSPTALAPLLHAVTTSVDRDTFVILDSVDYLVLHNGEEAVLRFVLHMKDILLTKGAGLVIIASPETLGEKMVTLLEREFRKLPM
;
A
#
# COMPACT_ATOMS: atom_id res chain seq x y z
N MET A 1 -8.73 23.91 49.78
CA MET A 1 -9.04 22.48 49.57
C MET A 1 -9.33 22.31 48.09
N ILE A 2 -8.68 21.38 47.41
CA ILE A 2 -8.98 21.08 46.01
C ILE A 2 -10.27 20.26 45.99
N THR A 3 -11.34 20.80 45.42
CA THR A 3 -12.64 20.10 45.28
C THR A 3 -12.59 19.09 44.13
N TYR A 4 -13.38 18.02 44.23
CA TYR A 4 -13.47 16.95 43.22
C TYR A 4 -13.72 17.50 41.80
N GLU A 5 -14.59 18.51 41.67
CA GLU A 5 -14.91 19.16 40.38
C GLU A 5 -13.69 19.79 39.71
N TYR A 6 -12.79 20.43 40.48
CA TYR A 6 -11.56 20.98 39.92
C TYR A 6 -10.60 19.89 39.44
N VAL A 7 -10.52 18.77 40.16
CA VAL A 7 -9.69 17.62 39.75
C VAL A 7 -10.24 17.00 38.46
N LYS A 8 -11.56 16.86 38.37
CA LYS A 8 -12.24 16.32 37.20
C LYS A 8 -12.00 17.18 35.97
N LEU A 9 -12.30 18.48 36.05
CA LEU A 9 -12.07 19.43 34.95
C LEU A 9 -10.61 19.46 34.52
N ALA A 10 -9.66 19.45 35.47
CA ALA A 10 -8.24 19.41 35.16
C ALA A 10 -7.84 18.14 34.39
N ALA A 11 -8.38 16.98 34.77
CA ALA A 11 -8.13 15.72 34.07
C ALA A 11 -8.68 15.76 32.63
N GLU A 12 -9.87 16.33 32.42
CA GLU A 12 -10.48 16.47 31.11
C GLU A 12 -9.70 17.43 30.20
N VAL A 13 -9.24 18.56 30.75
CA VAL A 13 -8.36 19.50 30.02
C VAL A 13 -7.04 18.82 29.62
N VAL A 14 -6.43 18.05 30.53
CA VAL A 14 -5.21 17.28 30.22
C VAL A 14 -5.48 16.27 29.11
N ALA A 15 -6.62 15.55 29.15
CA ALA A 15 -6.98 14.61 28.09
C ALA A 15 -7.18 15.31 26.74
N PHE A 16 -7.87 16.46 26.71
CA PHE A 16 -8.05 17.26 25.51
C PHE A 16 -6.71 17.73 24.91
N VAL A 17 -5.79 18.22 25.75
CA VAL A 17 -4.44 18.62 25.32
C VAL A 17 -3.64 17.43 24.81
N ALA A 18 -3.74 16.26 25.45
CA ALA A 18 -3.07 15.04 24.99
C ALA A 18 -3.58 14.60 23.61
N VAL A 19 -4.89 14.65 23.37
CA VAL A 19 -5.49 14.35 22.06
C VAL A 19 -5.04 15.36 21.01
N MET A 20 -5.01 16.66 21.33
CA MET A 20 -4.43 17.69 20.47
C MET A 20 -2.98 17.39 20.09
N GLY A 21 -2.16 17.00 21.07
CA GLY A 21 -0.77 16.61 20.87
C GLY A 21 -0.65 15.39 19.94
N ALA A 22 -1.46 14.37 20.15
CA ALA A 22 -1.48 13.17 19.29
C ALA A 22 -1.86 13.51 17.84
N ILE A 23 -2.86 14.37 17.64
CA ILE A 23 -3.26 14.84 16.30
C ILE A 23 -2.15 15.66 15.65
N TYR A 24 -1.47 16.52 16.41
CA TYR A 24 -0.32 17.27 15.91
C TYR A 24 0.80 16.34 15.45
N SER A 25 1.17 15.34 16.26
CA SER A 25 2.17 14.33 15.90
C SER A 25 1.75 13.53 14.65
N PHE A 26 0.47 13.13 14.56
CA PHE A 26 -0.08 12.48 13.37
C PHE A 26 0.03 13.37 12.12
N MET A 27 -0.24 14.67 12.25
CA MET A 27 -0.13 15.63 11.15
C MET A 27 1.33 15.92 10.76
N ALA A 28 2.28 15.81 11.70
CA ALA A 28 3.70 15.97 11.41
C ALA A 28 4.21 14.90 10.43
N VAL A 29 3.70 13.67 10.52
CA VAL A 29 4.05 12.55 9.63
C VAL A 29 3.10 12.37 8.44
N ARG A 30 2.23 13.35 8.16
CA ARG A 30 1.16 13.26 7.14
C ARG A 30 1.61 12.83 5.75
N ARG A 31 2.84 13.19 5.33
CA ARG A 31 3.37 12.80 4.01
C ARG A 31 3.57 11.29 3.95
N VAL A 32 4.29 10.74 4.93
CA VAL A 32 4.55 9.30 5.05
C VAL A 32 3.24 8.52 5.14
N ILE A 33 2.27 8.99 5.93
CA ILE A 33 0.97 8.33 6.06
C ILE A 33 0.17 8.36 4.76
N ARG A 34 0.18 9.48 4.03
CA ARG A 34 -0.49 9.60 2.74
C ARG A 34 0.12 8.67 1.69
N ASP A 35 1.44 8.61 1.64
CA ASP A 35 2.17 7.79 0.67
C ASP A 35 2.01 6.29 0.96
N THR A 36 1.83 5.92 2.23
CA THR A 36 1.68 4.53 2.67
C THR A 36 0.24 4.02 2.64
N LEU A 37 -0.73 4.83 3.08
CA LEU A 37 -2.13 4.40 3.25
C LEU A 37 -3.06 4.90 2.13
N GLY A 38 -2.59 5.83 1.30
CA GLY A 38 -3.38 6.49 0.25
C GLY A 38 -4.23 7.65 0.77
N GLU A 39 -4.62 8.55 -0.15
CA GLU A 39 -5.34 9.79 0.21
C GLU A 39 -6.72 9.54 0.83
N GLY A 40 -7.43 8.50 0.40
CA GLY A 40 -8.76 8.16 0.94
C GLY A 40 -8.71 7.81 2.42
N VAL A 41 -7.83 6.89 2.80
CA VAL A 41 -7.63 6.46 4.20
C VAL A 41 -7.10 7.61 5.04
N PHE A 42 -6.16 8.40 4.51
CA PHE A 42 -5.66 9.58 5.20
C PHE A 42 -6.78 10.59 5.53
N ARG A 43 -7.67 10.89 4.58
CA ARG A 43 -8.82 11.79 4.83
C ARG A 43 -9.76 11.25 5.90
N ALA A 44 -10.06 9.95 5.87
CA ALA A 44 -10.90 9.32 6.87
C ALA A 44 -10.26 9.37 8.27
N LEU A 45 -8.96 9.11 8.39
CA LEU A 45 -8.22 9.22 9.65
C LEU A 45 -8.20 10.65 10.19
N VAL A 46 -8.01 11.66 9.32
CA VAL A 46 -8.08 13.07 9.72
C VAL A 46 -9.49 13.41 10.23
N PHE A 47 -10.53 12.98 9.51
CA PHE A 47 -11.91 13.23 9.91
C PHE A 47 -12.25 12.56 11.26
N GLY A 48 -11.88 11.29 11.44
CA GLY A 48 -12.06 10.59 12.72
C GLY A 48 -11.29 11.26 13.87
N SER A 49 -10.08 11.74 13.61
CA SER A 49 -9.27 12.48 14.59
C SER A 49 -9.91 13.81 14.99
N LEU A 50 -10.51 14.53 14.04
CA LEU A 50 -11.25 15.77 14.33
C LEU A 50 -12.50 15.51 15.16
N LEU A 51 -13.22 14.41 14.93
CA LEU A 51 -14.36 14.02 15.76
C LEU A 51 -13.95 13.70 17.19
N LEU A 52 -12.82 12.98 17.37
CA LEU A 52 -12.25 12.74 18.72
C LEU A 52 -11.94 14.07 19.41
N LEU A 53 -11.27 14.99 18.71
CA LEU A 53 -10.96 16.30 19.27
C LEU A 53 -12.22 17.06 19.70
N LEU A 54 -13.25 17.05 18.85
CA LEU A 54 -14.51 17.72 19.14
C LEU A 54 -15.23 17.07 20.33
N GLY A 55 -15.23 15.73 20.43
CA GLY A 55 -15.77 15.00 21.57
C GLY A 55 -15.10 15.37 22.88
N TYR A 56 -13.77 15.30 22.96
CA TYR A 56 -13.04 15.72 24.16
C TYR A 56 -13.24 17.21 24.50
N GLY A 57 -13.39 18.07 23.50
CA GLY A 57 -13.72 19.48 23.72
C GLY A 57 -15.12 19.70 24.29
N VAL A 58 -16.11 18.92 23.83
CA VAL A 58 -17.47 18.93 24.38
C VAL A 58 -17.49 18.40 25.81
N ASN A 59 -16.67 17.39 26.14
CA ASN A 59 -16.58 16.89 27.51
C ASN A 59 -16.06 17.98 28.48
N VAL A 60 -14.98 18.67 28.12
CA VAL A 60 -14.46 19.81 28.90
C VAL A 60 -15.52 20.90 29.08
N LEU A 61 -16.33 21.17 28.04
CA LEU A 61 -17.41 22.15 28.13
C LEU A 61 -18.56 21.67 29.04
N ASN A 62 -18.86 20.38 29.04
CA ASN A 62 -19.87 19.77 29.90
C ASN A 62 -19.51 19.95 31.39
N ASP A 63 -18.23 19.90 31.76
CA ASP A 63 -17.80 20.18 33.13
C ASP A 63 -17.98 21.65 33.56
N VAL A 64 -18.15 22.58 32.62
CA VAL A 64 -18.39 24.01 32.91
C VAL A 64 -19.88 24.36 32.88
N VAL A 65 -20.63 23.86 31.89
CA VAL A 65 -22.03 24.26 31.62
C VAL A 65 -23.05 23.17 32.00
N SER A 66 -22.58 21.97 32.40
CA SER A 66 -23.34 20.83 32.92
C SER A 66 -24.70 20.61 32.24
N SER A 67 -24.70 19.84 31.14
CA SER A 67 -25.92 19.53 30.39
C SER A 67 -25.95 18.06 30.00
N GLU A 68 -27.09 17.40 30.23
CA GLU A 68 -27.31 16.01 29.80
C GLU A 68 -27.10 15.84 28.29
N PHE A 69 -27.44 16.86 27.50
CA PHE A 69 -27.20 16.85 26.06
C PHE A 69 -25.70 16.84 25.72
N LEU A 70 -24.89 17.65 26.41
CA LEU A 70 -23.44 17.72 26.14
C LEU A 70 -22.76 16.39 26.48
N LYS A 71 -23.21 15.71 27.55
CA LYS A 71 -22.76 14.37 27.94
C LYS A 71 -23.14 13.25 26.97
N ILE A 72 -24.23 13.39 26.22
CA ILE A 72 -24.57 12.43 25.16
C ILE A 72 -23.75 12.76 23.91
N LEU A 73 -23.56 14.05 23.64
CA LEU A 73 -22.88 14.52 22.44
C LEU A 73 -21.40 14.13 22.42
N ASP A 74 -20.65 14.30 23.52
CA ASP A 74 -19.24 13.89 23.59
C ASP A 74 -19.07 12.37 23.43
N ASP A 75 -19.87 11.56 24.13
CA ASP A 75 -19.87 10.10 24.02
C ASP A 75 -20.08 9.65 22.56
N VAL A 76 -21.06 10.24 21.87
CA VAL A 76 -21.34 9.94 20.45
C VAL A 76 -20.18 10.34 19.54
N LEU A 77 -19.62 11.54 19.74
CA LEU A 77 -18.51 12.04 18.93
C LEU A 77 -17.25 11.19 19.10
N VAL A 78 -16.93 10.83 20.34
CA VAL A 78 -15.80 9.97 20.67
C VAL A 78 -16.00 8.58 20.05
N ALA A 79 -17.19 7.99 20.20
CA ALA A 79 -17.51 6.68 19.63
C ALA A 79 -17.42 6.67 18.09
N LEU A 80 -17.94 7.69 17.41
CA LEU A 80 -17.84 7.82 15.95
C LEU A 80 -16.39 8.00 15.51
N GLY A 81 -15.63 8.86 16.19
CA GLY A 81 -14.21 9.07 15.93
C GLY A 81 -13.40 7.78 16.06
N MET A 82 -13.59 7.04 17.17
CA MET A 82 -12.96 5.74 17.41
C MET A 82 -13.37 4.71 16.35
N GLY A 83 -14.65 4.66 15.99
CA GLY A 83 -15.17 3.75 14.97
C GLY A 83 -14.51 3.95 13.61
N ILE A 84 -14.37 5.21 13.17
CA ILE A 84 -13.69 5.54 11.90
C ILE A 84 -12.22 5.12 11.93
N VAL A 85 -11.50 5.46 13.02
CA VAL A 85 -10.09 5.09 13.18
C VAL A 85 -9.91 3.56 13.20
N MET A 86 -10.82 2.84 13.89
CA MET A 86 -10.82 1.39 13.97
C MET A 86 -11.06 0.74 12.60
N VAL A 87 -12.09 1.18 11.86
CA VAL A 87 -12.38 0.67 10.52
C VAL A 87 -11.20 0.91 9.58
N CYS A 88 -10.61 2.11 9.60
CA CYS A 88 -9.42 2.42 8.80
C CYS A 88 -8.23 1.51 9.17
N SER A 89 -8.01 1.26 10.47
CA SER A 89 -6.94 0.37 10.92
C SER A 89 -7.15 -1.08 10.45
N ILE A 90 -8.39 -1.57 10.43
CA ILE A 90 -8.74 -2.91 9.98
C ILE A 90 -8.61 -3.04 8.46
N THR A 91 -9.09 -2.06 7.69
CA THR A 91 -9.00 -2.09 6.22
C THR A 91 -7.56 -2.02 5.75
N THR A 92 -6.73 -1.19 6.39
CA THR A 92 -5.29 -1.15 6.15
C THR A 92 -4.63 -2.50 6.47
N ARG A 93 -4.94 -3.15 7.60
CA ARG A 93 -4.40 -4.49 7.91
C ARG A 93 -4.77 -5.53 6.85
N ARG A 94 -6.01 -5.51 6.35
CA ARG A 94 -6.47 -6.46 5.32
C ARG A 94 -5.80 -6.21 3.97
N ALA A 95 -5.55 -4.95 3.60
CA ALA A 95 -4.82 -4.60 2.38
C ALA A 95 -3.33 -4.99 2.41
N ILE A 96 -2.74 -5.10 3.61
CA ILE A 96 -1.35 -5.54 3.84
C ILE A 96 -1.23 -7.08 3.83
N ALA A 97 -2.33 -7.81 4.02
CA ALA A 97 -2.36 -9.27 4.14
C ALA A 97 -2.42 -10.03 2.81
N THR A 98 -2.18 -9.38 1.66
CA THR A 98 -2.04 -10.06 0.36
C THR A 98 -0.68 -10.78 0.29
N HIS A 99 -0.50 -11.79 1.14
CA HIS A 99 0.62 -12.72 1.02
C HIS A 99 0.24 -13.77 -0.03
N VAL A 100 0.90 -13.71 -1.19
CA VAL A 100 0.67 -14.66 -2.28
C VAL A 100 1.89 -15.55 -2.37
N GLU A 101 1.77 -16.81 -1.99
CA GLU A 101 2.91 -17.74 -2.11
C GLU A 101 3.24 -18.01 -3.59
N PRO A 102 4.46 -17.70 -4.06
CA PRO A 102 4.88 -17.96 -5.44
C PRO A 102 5.15 -19.45 -5.66
N HIS A 103 4.65 -19.98 -6.77
CA HIS A 103 4.82 -21.39 -7.14
C HIS A 103 5.59 -21.52 -8.46
N VAL A 104 6.21 -22.69 -8.67
CA VAL A 104 6.83 -23.04 -9.95
C VAL A 104 5.74 -23.38 -10.95
N VAL A 105 5.78 -22.72 -12.11
CA VAL A 105 4.73 -22.76 -13.13
C VAL A 105 4.99 -23.85 -14.17
N PHE A 106 6.25 -23.97 -14.58
CA PHE A 106 6.70 -24.93 -15.58
C PHE A 106 7.86 -25.73 -15.02
N ASP A 107 7.83 -27.06 -15.16
CA ASP A 107 8.96 -27.92 -14.83
C ASP A 107 10.11 -27.70 -15.82
N GLY A 108 11.33 -27.58 -15.31
CA GLY A 108 12.51 -27.37 -16.14
C GLY A 108 13.65 -26.69 -15.39
N THR A 109 14.68 -26.28 -16.13
CA THR A 109 15.82 -25.53 -15.61
C THR A 109 15.99 -24.24 -16.41
N SER A 110 15.77 -23.10 -15.78
CA SER A 110 16.10 -21.80 -16.39
C SER A 110 17.59 -21.50 -16.20
N ILE A 111 18.23 -21.02 -17.28
CA ILE A 111 19.60 -20.50 -17.28
C ILE A 111 19.62 -19.06 -16.71
N ILE A 112 18.45 -18.44 -16.57
CA ILE A 112 18.31 -17.05 -16.13
C ILE A 112 18.54 -16.95 -14.62
N SER A 113 19.62 -16.27 -14.24
CA SER A 113 19.90 -15.91 -12.86
C SER A 113 18.96 -14.81 -12.37
N PRO A 114 18.66 -14.73 -11.06
CA PRO A 114 17.97 -13.58 -10.48
C PRO A 114 18.64 -12.25 -10.87
N GLY A 115 17.86 -11.29 -11.35
CA GLY A 115 18.36 -10.01 -11.83
C GLY A 115 17.24 -9.07 -12.31
N PRO A 116 17.57 -7.80 -12.61
CA PRO A 116 16.62 -6.84 -13.15
C PRO A 116 16.58 -6.92 -14.68
N TYR A 117 15.43 -7.27 -15.23
CA TYR A 117 15.21 -7.45 -16.67
C TYR A 117 14.09 -6.57 -17.20
N LEU A 118 14.28 -6.02 -18.41
CA LEU A 118 13.30 -5.26 -19.15
C LEU A 118 12.98 -5.95 -20.47
N VAL A 119 11.69 -5.99 -20.81
CA VAL A 119 11.15 -6.64 -22.01
C VAL A 119 10.15 -5.70 -22.69
N ARG A 120 10.36 -5.39 -23.97
CA ARG A 120 9.57 -4.37 -24.68
C ARG A 120 8.30 -4.87 -25.35
N SER A 121 8.27 -6.12 -25.84
CA SER A 121 7.20 -6.59 -26.74
C SER A 121 6.93 -8.09 -26.66
N MET A 122 7.25 -8.72 -25.54
CA MET A 122 7.09 -10.16 -25.39
C MET A 122 5.83 -10.49 -24.59
N SER A 123 5.12 -11.54 -25.00
CA SER A 123 3.99 -12.04 -24.25
C SER A 123 4.42 -12.56 -22.88
N VAL A 124 3.55 -12.41 -21.87
CA VAL A 124 3.74 -13.01 -20.54
C VAL A 124 4.02 -14.51 -20.65
N ALA A 125 3.32 -15.22 -21.53
CA ALA A 125 3.51 -16.65 -21.73
C ALA A 125 4.94 -17.01 -22.17
N SER A 126 5.56 -16.20 -23.04
CA SER A 126 6.95 -16.42 -23.47
C SER A 126 7.93 -16.13 -22.33
N VAL A 127 7.68 -15.09 -21.51
CA VAL A 127 8.49 -14.81 -20.31
C VAL A 127 8.44 -16.00 -19.35
N LEU A 128 7.24 -16.51 -19.07
CA LEU A 128 7.05 -17.65 -18.17
C LEU A 128 7.81 -18.89 -18.67
N ARG A 129 7.84 -19.15 -19.98
CA ARG A 129 8.61 -20.26 -20.57
C ARG A 129 10.12 -20.10 -20.35
N LEU A 130 10.67 -18.89 -20.50
CA LEU A 130 12.10 -18.63 -20.25
C LEU A 130 12.47 -18.81 -18.76
N LEU A 131 11.51 -18.61 -17.87
CA LEU A 131 11.65 -18.77 -16.42
C LEU A 131 11.20 -20.14 -15.91
N SER A 132 11.15 -21.16 -16.77
CA SER A 132 10.81 -22.52 -16.37
C SER A 132 11.70 -23.02 -15.21
N GLY A 133 11.11 -23.67 -14.22
CA GLY A 133 11.79 -24.11 -13.00
C GLY A 133 11.97 -23.04 -11.93
N LYS A 134 11.57 -21.79 -12.19
CA LYS A 134 11.59 -20.71 -11.19
C LYS A 134 10.20 -20.48 -10.61
N LYS A 135 10.15 -20.00 -9.37
CA LYS A 135 8.91 -19.55 -8.73
C LYS A 135 8.48 -18.22 -9.34
N ILE A 136 7.21 -18.07 -9.68
CA ILE A 136 6.72 -16.86 -10.35
C ILE A 136 5.67 -16.15 -9.52
N LEU A 137 5.77 -14.82 -9.48
CA LEU A 137 4.73 -13.91 -9.00
C LEU A 137 4.43 -12.85 -10.07
N GLY A 138 3.24 -12.92 -10.67
CA GLY A 138 2.75 -11.89 -11.59
C GLY A 138 2.18 -10.69 -10.85
N VAL A 139 2.45 -9.48 -11.32
CA VAL A 139 1.79 -8.25 -10.89
C VAL A 139 1.13 -7.64 -12.11
N THR A 140 -0.19 -7.84 -12.21
CA THR A 140 -0.91 -7.68 -13.47
C THR A 140 -2.31 -7.11 -13.31
N ARG A 141 -2.81 -6.43 -14.34
CA ARG A 141 -4.22 -6.08 -14.51
C ARG A 141 -5.03 -7.23 -15.14
N LEU A 142 -4.37 -8.20 -15.79
CA LEU A 142 -4.99 -9.30 -16.53
C LEU A 142 -4.66 -10.67 -15.88
N PRO A 143 -5.29 -10.99 -14.73
CA PRO A 143 -4.94 -12.18 -13.95
C PRO A 143 -5.24 -13.49 -14.69
N GLU A 144 -6.16 -13.48 -15.65
CA GLU A 144 -6.54 -14.64 -16.46
C GLU A 144 -5.36 -15.32 -17.18
N VAL A 145 -4.32 -14.55 -17.53
CA VAL A 145 -3.11 -15.10 -18.17
C VAL A 145 -2.33 -15.97 -17.19
N TYR A 146 -2.16 -15.51 -15.96
CA TYR A 146 -1.43 -16.24 -14.91
C TYR A 146 -2.25 -17.41 -14.37
N MET A 147 -3.56 -17.23 -14.19
CA MET A 147 -4.49 -18.31 -13.82
C MET A 147 -4.42 -19.48 -14.80
N ARG A 148 -4.45 -19.21 -16.11
CA ARG A 148 -4.36 -20.27 -17.15
C ARG A 148 -3.04 -21.02 -17.12
N CYS A 149 -1.96 -20.38 -16.69
CA CYS A 149 -0.65 -21.00 -16.56
C CYS A 149 -0.45 -21.65 -15.18
N GLY A 150 -1.33 -21.46 -14.20
CA GLY A 150 -1.13 -21.91 -12.82
C GLY A 150 -0.10 -21.08 -12.05
N ALA A 151 0.17 -19.85 -12.52
CA ALA A 151 1.11 -18.93 -11.88
C ALA A 151 0.43 -18.07 -10.81
N SER A 152 1.12 -17.83 -9.70
CA SER A 152 0.67 -16.92 -8.66
C SER A 152 0.65 -15.47 -9.17
N TYR A 153 -0.34 -14.68 -8.75
CA TYR A 153 -0.47 -13.29 -9.18
C TYR A 153 -1.05 -12.37 -8.10
N ILE A 154 -0.71 -11.08 -8.19
CA ILE A 154 -1.36 -9.95 -7.55
C ILE A 154 -2.12 -9.20 -8.63
N TRP A 155 -3.44 -9.07 -8.45
CA TRP A 155 -4.32 -8.38 -9.37
C TRP A 155 -4.39 -6.89 -9.05
N ILE A 156 -3.96 -6.06 -9.99
CA ILE A 156 -4.09 -4.60 -9.88
C ILE A 156 -5.51 -4.21 -10.32
N SER A 157 -6.37 -3.88 -9.36
CA SER A 157 -7.78 -3.55 -9.62
C SER A 157 -8.38 -2.70 -8.50
N ASN A 158 -9.38 -1.90 -8.86
CA ASN A 158 -10.26 -1.23 -7.89
C ASN A 158 -11.47 -2.10 -7.50
N VAL A 159 -11.68 -3.23 -8.19
CA VAL A 159 -12.76 -4.17 -7.89
C VAL A 159 -12.28 -5.10 -6.79
N GLY A 160 -12.99 -5.15 -5.66
CA GLY A 160 -12.63 -6.00 -4.53
C GLY A 160 -12.54 -7.49 -4.91
N GLY A 161 -11.66 -8.23 -4.22
CA GLY A 161 -11.43 -9.65 -4.47
C GLY A 161 -10.22 -10.19 -3.70
N SER A 162 -9.89 -11.46 -3.91
CA SER A 162 -8.66 -12.07 -3.40
C SER A 162 -7.44 -11.63 -4.21
N ASN A 163 -6.30 -11.44 -3.55
CA ASN A 163 -5.03 -11.01 -4.17
C ASN A 163 -5.13 -9.68 -4.93
N VAL A 164 -6.07 -8.81 -4.54
CA VAL A 164 -6.28 -7.52 -5.19
C VAL A 164 -5.53 -6.41 -4.46
N VAL A 165 -4.86 -5.56 -5.23
CA VAL A 165 -4.31 -4.29 -4.73
C VAL A 165 -4.78 -3.16 -5.65
N SER A 166 -5.22 -2.04 -5.05
CA SER A 166 -5.60 -0.85 -5.79
C SER A 166 -4.41 -0.33 -6.62
N PRO A 167 -4.61 0.13 -7.88
CA PRO A 167 -3.56 0.77 -8.66
C PRO A 167 -2.96 2.01 -7.99
N THR A 168 -3.70 2.71 -7.12
CA THR A 168 -3.20 3.88 -6.38
C THR A 168 -2.44 3.53 -5.10
N ALA A 169 -2.44 2.25 -4.71
CA ALA A 169 -1.85 1.77 -3.46
C ALA A 169 -0.44 1.19 -3.70
N LEU A 170 0.49 2.03 -4.18
CA LEU A 170 1.86 1.61 -4.49
C LEU A 170 2.61 1.03 -3.27
N ALA A 171 2.45 1.62 -2.09
CA ALA A 171 3.12 1.12 -0.88
C ALA A 171 2.58 -0.26 -0.43
N PRO A 172 1.26 -0.49 -0.35
CA PRO A 172 0.71 -1.83 -0.14
C PRO A 172 1.15 -2.83 -1.20
N LEU A 173 1.19 -2.43 -2.49
CA LEU A 173 1.67 -3.30 -3.56
C LEU A 173 3.14 -3.69 -3.37
N LEU A 174 3.99 -2.73 -3.02
CA LEU A 174 5.41 -2.98 -2.74
C LEU A 174 5.55 -3.97 -1.58
N HIS A 175 4.80 -3.76 -0.51
CA HIS A 175 4.82 -4.65 0.65
C HIS A 175 4.38 -6.07 0.25
N ALA A 176 3.24 -6.21 -0.44
CA ALA A 176 2.71 -7.49 -0.87
C ALA A 176 3.70 -8.28 -1.76
N VAL A 177 4.33 -7.61 -2.72
CA VAL A 177 5.38 -8.23 -3.55
C VAL A 177 6.58 -8.63 -2.70
N THR A 178 7.09 -7.72 -1.89
CA THR A 178 8.34 -7.95 -1.16
C THR A 178 8.20 -8.96 -0.04
N THR A 179 7.04 -9.14 0.59
CA THR A 179 6.82 -10.19 1.59
C THR A 179 6.60 -11.56 0.96
N SER A 180 6.02 -11.60 -0.25
CA SER A 180 5.73 -12.83 -0.97
C SER A 180 6.96 -13.50 -1.59
N VAL A 181 8.05 -12.77 -1.79
CA VAL A 181 9.24 -13.27 -2.53
C VAL A 181 10.35 -13.82 -1.63
N ASP A 182 10.96 -14.91 -2.09
CA ASP A 182 12.17 -15.51 -1.56
C ASP A 182 13.27 -15.61 -2.65
N ARG A 183 14.38 -16.29 -2.33
CA ARG A 183 15.47 -16.53 -3.29
C ARG A 183 14.95 -17.34 -4.49
N ASP A 184 15.41 -16.99 -5.69
CA ASP A 184 15.01 -17.62 -6.96
C ASP A 184 13.55 -17.42 -7.39
N THR A 185 12.78 -16.58 -6.68
CA THR A 185 11.49 -16.10 -7.16
C THR A 185 11.68 -14.99 -8.20
N PHE A 186 10.90 -15.02 -9.28
CA PHE A 186 10.82 -13.95 -10.27
C PHE A 186 9.48 -13.23 -10.18
N VAL A 187 9.55 -11.90 -10.03
CA VAL A 187 8.39 -11.01 -10.11
C VAL A 187 8.26 -10.53 -11.55
N ILE A 188 7.07 -10.67 -12.15
CA ILE A 188 6.78 -10.16 -13.49
C ILE A 188 5.80 -8.99 -13.33
N LEU A 189 6.25 -7.78 -13.64
CA LEU A 189 5.43 -6.57 -13.63
C LEU A 189 5.07 -6.19 -15.08
N ASP A 190 3.83 -6.49 -15.48
CA ASP A 190 3.38 -6.32 -16.88
C ASP A 190 2.39 -5.17 -17.10
N SER A 191 2.01 -4.48 -16.03
CA SER A 191 0.99 -3.43 -16.04
C SER A 191 1.54 -2.10 -15.52
N VAL A 192 2.79 -1.76 -15.88
CA VAL A 192 3.46 -0.52 -15.42
C VAL A 192 2.75 0.72 -15.94
N ASP A 193 2.31 0.70 -17.20
CA ASP A 193 1.52 1.73 -17.86
C ASP A 193 0.24 2.06 -17.05
N TYR A 194 -0.44 1.03 -16.54
CA TYR A 194 -1.63 1.21 -15.73
C TYR A 194 -1.33 1.86 -14.38
N LEU A 195 -0.20 1.52 -13.75
CA LEU A 195 0.25 2.19 -12.53
C LEU A 195 0.62 3.66 -12.81
N VAL A 196 1.26 3.95 -13.95
CA VAL A 196 1.64 5.32 -14.36
C VAL A 196 0.39 6.16 -14.57
N LEU A 197 -0.62 5.61 -15.22
CA LEU A 197 -1.91 6.28 -15.43
C LEU A 197 -2.56 6.75 -14.11
N HIS A 198 -2.37 6.02 -13.00
CA HIS A 198 -3.02 6.31 -11.72
C HIS A 198 -2.16 7.14 -10.77
N ASN A 199 -0.83 7.11 -10.88
CA ASN A 199 0.09 7.70 -9.90
C ASN A 199 1.08 8.72 -10.49
N GLY A 200 1.20 8.78 -11.82
CA GLY A 200 2.21 9.57 -12.52
C GLY A 200 3.56 8.84 -12.66
N GLU A 201 4.31 9.22 -13.70
CA GLU A 201 5.58 8.58 -14.08
C GLU A 201 6.61 8.56 -12.96
N GLU A 202 6.79 9.69 -12.27
CA GLU A 202 7.85 9.86 -11.27
C GLU A 202 7.63 8.98 -10.03
N ALA A 203 6.38 8.85 -9.60
CA ALA A 203 6.01 7.99 -8.46
C ALA A 203 6.23 6.52 -8.80
N VAL A 204 5.82 6.09 -10.01
CA VAL A 204 5.98 4.70 -10.45
C VAL A 204 7.44 4.35 -10.70
N LEU A 205 8.23 5.25 -11.28
CA LEU A 205 9.66 5.02 -11.46
C LEU A 205 10.36 4.78 -10.11
N ARG A 206 10.10 5.64 -9.10
CA ARG A 206 10.63 5.42 -7.74
C ARG A 206 10.18 4.08 -7.16
N PHE A 207 8.91 3.75 -7.32
CA PHE A 207 8.35 2.48 -6.85
C PHE A 207 9.05 1.27 -7.49
N VAL A 208 9.24 1.29 -8.81
CA VAL A 208 9.92 0.23 -9.56
C VAL A 208 11.37 0.08 -9.14
N LEU A 209 12.11 1.18 -9.00
CA LEU A 209 13.51 1.15 -8.58
C LEU A 209 13.67 0.65 -7.14
N HIS A 210 12.77 1.08 -6.24
CA HIS A 210 12.76 0.58 -4.87
C HIS A 210 12.43 -0.91 -4.80
N MET A 211 11.44 -1.37 -5.58
CA MET A 211 11.12 -2.80 -5.70
C MET A 211 12.34 -3.59 -6.20
N LYS A 212 12.99 -3.11 -7.27
CA LYS A 212 14.21 -3.71 -7.83
C LYS A 212 15.25 -3.91 -6.73
N ASP A 213 15.59 -2.85 -6.00
CA ASP A 213 16.64 -2.91 -4.97
C ASP A 213 16.31 -3.93 -3.88
N ILE A 214 15.07 -3.96 -3.38
CA ILE A 214 14.64 -4.93 -2.37
C ILE A 214 14.71 -6.37 -2.92
N LEU A 215 14.19 -6.62 -4.12
CA LEU A 215 14.16 -7.97 -4.70
C LEU A 215 15.57 -8.52 -4.91
N LEU A 216 16.50 -7.70 -5.40
CA LEU A 216 17.88 -8.11 -5.63
C LEU A 216 18.59 -8.46 -4.32
N THR A 217 18.32 -7.76 -3.21
CA THR A 217 18.89 -8.14 -1.89
C THR A 217 18.42 -9.51 -1.40
N LYS A 218 17.26 -9.98 -1.86
CA LYS A 218 16.71 -11.30 -1.55
C LYS A 218 17.19 -12.41 -2.49
N GLY A 219 17.95 -12.07 -3.54
CA GLY A 219 18.28 -13.00 -4.62
C GLY A 219 17.06 -13.38 -5.47
N ALA A 220 16.08 -12.48 -5.56
CA ALA A 220 14.93 -12.60 -6.44
C ALA A 220 15.17 -11.84 -7.76
N GLY A 221 14.46 -12.22 -8.82
CA GLY A 221 14.48 -11.54 -10.11
C GLY A 221 13.28 -10.61 -10.29
N LEU A 222 13.46 -9.56 -11.10
CA LEU A 222 12.39 -8.66 -11.52
C LEU A 222 12.38 -8.57 -13.04
N VAL A 223 11.26 -8.90 -13.67
CA VAL A 223 11.02 -8.70 -15.09
C VAL A 223 9.95 -7.64 -15.26
N ILE A 224 10.27 -6.59 -16.01
CA ILE A 224 9.33 -5.55 -16.39
C ILE A 224 8.95 -5.75 -17.85
N ILE A 225 7.66 -5.83 -18.12
CA ILE A 225 7.13 -5.78 -19.48
C ILE A 225 6.61 -4.37 -19.71
N ALA A 226 7.30 -3.61 -20.56
CA ALA A 226 7.06 -2.19 -20.76
C ALA A 226 7.45 -1.77 -22.17
N SER A 227 6.52 -1.14 -22.89
CA SER A 227 6.72 -0.71 -24.28
C SER A 227 6.89 0.82 -24.35
N PRO A 228 7.82 1.37 -25.16
CA PRO A 228 7.98 2.82 -25.33
C PRO A 228 6.71 3.54 -25.73
N GLU A 229 5.85 2.87 -26.51
CA GLU A 229 4.61 3.41 -27.03
C GLU A 229 3.58 3.72 -25.92
N THR A 230 3.69 3.05 -24.76
CA THR A 230 2.72 3.20 -23.64
C THR A 230 3.28 3.98 -22.46
N LEU A 231 4.60 3.96 -22.23
CA LEU A 231 5.25 4.56 -21.06
C LEU A 231 6.01 5.86 -21.34
N GLY A 232 6.20 6.20 -22.61
CA GLY A 232 6.97 7.37 -23.03
C GLY A 232 8.49 7.15 -23.00
N GLU A 233 9.18 7.77 -23.95
CA GLU A 233 10.62 7.60 -24.19
C GLU A 233 11.50 7.90 -22.97
N LYS A 234 11.14 8.92 -22.18
CA LYS A 234 11.92 9.34 -21.01
C LYS A 234 11.95 8.25 -19.93
N MET A 235 10.79 7.69 -19.58
CA MET A 235 10.70 6.66 -18.54
C MET A 235 11.37 5.38 -19.00
N VAL A 236 11.16 4.96 -20.25
CA VAL A 236 11.82 3.77 -20.80
C VAL A 236 13.34 3.92 -20.81
N THR A 237 13.86 5.08 -21.20
CA THR A 237 15.32 5.34 -21.17
C THR A 237 15.91 5.20 -19.77
N LEU A 238 15.18 5.65 -18.73
CA LEU A 238 15.61 5.49 -17.34
C LEU A 238 15.57 4.03 -16.90
N LEU A 239 14.54 3.29 -17.28
CA LEU A 239 14.47 1.84 -17.03
C LEU A 239 15.60 1.10 -17.74
N GLU A 240 15.95 1.44 -18.97
CA GLU A 240 17.04 0.79 -19.71
C GLU A 240 18.44 0.99 -19.11
N ARG A 241 18.62 2.06 -18.33
CA ARG A 241 19.85 2.27 -17.57
C ARG A 241 19.95 1.35 -16.35
N GLU A 242 18.81 0.98 -15.78
CA GLU A 242 18.71 0.26 -14.50
C GLU A 242 18.43 -1.23 -14.68
N PHE A 243 17.92 -1.63 -15.85
CA PHE A 243 17.48 -2.99 -16.17
C PHE A 243 18.22 -3.53 -17.39
N ARG A 244 18.58 -4.81 -17.36
CA ARG A 244 19.22 -5.50 -18.49
C ARG A 244 18.16 -6.05 -19.44
N LYS A 245 18.51 -6.27 -20.69
CA LYS A 245 17.63 -7.02 -21.60
C LYS A 245 17.57 -8.48 -21.13
N LEU A 246 16.37 -9.06 -21.14
CA LEU A 246 16.22 -10.49 -20.84
C LEU A 246 16.94 -11.30 -21.93
N PRO A 247 17.86 -12.21 -21.58
CA PRO A 247 18.53 -13.06 -22.55
C PRO A 247 17.50 -13.98 -23.21
N MET A 248 17.48 -13.96 -24.55
CA MET A 248 16.61 -14.78 -25.40
C MET A 248 17.39 -15.97 -25.95
#